data_AF-A0A537H915-F1
#
_entry.id   AF-A0A537H915-F1
#
_cell.length_a   1.000
_cell.length_b   1.000
_cell.length_c   1.000
_cell.angle_alpha   90.00
_cell.angle_beta   90.00
_cell.angle_gamma   90.00
#
_symmetry.space_group_name_H-M   'P 1'
#
loop_
_entity.id
_entity.type
_entity.pdbx_description
1 polymer ?
#
loop_
_entity_poly.entity_id
_entity_poly.type
_entity_poly.pdbx_seq_one_letter_code
_entity_poly.pdbx_strand_id
1 'polypeptide(L)'
;MTGENLMKKIFGASLILLCIGLVSVAQGSSTVSAAFEMPVNIQTSMSTSGCSNSPGPTITLQGALSLGGMGVKLLFENNVKGTHTYTVESTASATVIPQGQSIQIPKQPVLGGVGGNPYIWIQFMDGHDNPLSSMNFLGRCVQGLFTTSADFTLPSTAMAQVSAADCSNTGSHITLSGQLSLSGIKANLIFANSVNLVHENTQSTTVSVVLIPAGQTISFAKQPSLGGVGGNPWIFLQFTDGKGNTMSGSFLMGRCVQLSR
;
A
#
# COMPACT_ATOMS: atom_id res chain seq x y z
N MET A 1 -57.80 20.29 -48.47
CA MET A 1 -57.96 21.04 -47.20
C MET A 1 -57.28 20.20 -46.11
N THR A 2 -55.97 20.35 -45.94
CA THR A 2 -55.29 21.27 -44.98
C THR A 2 -55.41 20.80 -43.53
N GLY A 3 -54.27 20.48 -42.90
CA GLY A 3 -54.16 20.35 -41.45
C GLY A 3 -53.08 19.38 -40.98
N GLU A 4 -51.84 19.86 -40.93
CA GLU A 4 -50.68 19.22 -40.28
C GLU A 4 -50.87 18.98 -38.77
N ASN A 5 -50.19 17.96 -38.24
CA ASN A 5 -49.48 17.94 -36.94
C ASN A 5 -48.96 16.50 -36.72
N LEU A 6 -47.76 16.15 -37.19
CA LEU A 6 -46.47 16.35 -36.52
C LEU A 6 -46.49 15.99 -35.02
N MET A 7 -46.21 14.71 -34.70
CA MET A 7 -45.62 14.36 -33.41
C MET A 7 -44.53 13.31 -33.56
N LYS A 8 -43.32 13.86 -33.70
CA LYS A 8 -41.97 13.32 -33.54
C LYS A 8 -41.87 12.04 -32.70
N LYS A 9 -41.37 10.97 -33.33
CA LYS A 9 -40.65 9.87 -32.68
C LYS A 9 -39.34 10.41 -32.11
N ILE A 10 -39.21 10.47 -30.79
CA ILE A 10 -37.93 10.70 -30.12
C ILE A 10 -37.23 9.33 -30.04
N PHE A 11 -36.41 9.03 -31.04
CA PHE A 11 -35.41 7.98 -30.93
C PHE A 11 -34.24 8.53 -30.11
N GLY A 12 -33.93 7.85 -29.01
CA GLY A 12 -32.83 8.19 -28.11
C GLY A 12 -31.50 8.20 -28.86
N ALA A 13 -30.87 9.37 -28.91
CA ALA A 13 -29.47 9.48 -29.26
C ALA A 13 -28.64 9.05 -28.05
N SER A 14 -28.12 7.82 -28.08
CA SER A 14 -27.02 7.40 -27.20
C SER A 14 -25.83 8.31 -27.48
N LEU A 15 -25.54 9.19 -26.53
CA LEU A 15 -24.33 9.99 -26.50
C LEU A 15 -23.15 9.05 -26.25
N ILE A 16 -22.53 8.54 -27.32
CA ILE A 16 -21.23 7.86 -27.24
C ILE A 16 -20.23 8.95 -26.88
N LEU A 17 -19.85 9.01 -25.61
CA LEU A 17 -18.76 9.85 -25.13
C LEU A 17 -17.46 9.25 -25.69
N LEU A 18 -17.02 9.75 -26.84
CA LEU A 18 -15.73 9.44 -27.41
C LEU A 18 -14.67 10.06 -26.50
N CYS A 19 -14.12 9.28 -25.55
CA CYS A 19 -12.92 9.66 -24.82
C CYS A 19 -11.76 9.73 -25.83
N ILE A 20 -11.59 10.88 -26.47
CA ILE A 20 -10.35 11.22 -27.16
C ILE A 20 -9.29 11.29 -26.08
N GLY A 21 -8.54 10.20 -25.92
CA GLY A 21 -7.33 10.21 -25.11
C GLY A 21 -6.39 11.25 -25.69
N LEU A 22 -6.28 12.39 -25.02
CA LEU A 22 -5.20 13.34 -25.29
C LEU A 22 -3.90 12.59 -25.05
N VAL A 23 -3.16 12.33 -26.13
CA VAL A 23 -1.82 11.74 -26.07
C VAL A 23 -0.92 12.80 -25.43
N SER A 24 -0.73 12.70 -24.12
CA SER A 24 0.17 13.57 -23.39
C SER A 24 1.61 13.33 -23.86
N VAL A 25 2.25 14.39 -24.35
CA VAL A 25 3.71 14.47 -24.44
C VAL A 25 4.26 14.41 -23.00
N ALA A 26 5.19 13.50 -22.68
CA ALA A 26 5.75 13.35 -21.32
C ALA A 26 6.74 14.47 -20.95
N GLN A 27 6.40 15.70 -21.34
CA GLN A 27 6.98 16.95 -20.86
C GLN A 27 6.46 17.28 -19.45
N GLY A 28 5.22 16.86 -19.18
CA GLY A 28 4.59 16.95 -17.87
C GLY A 28 4.92 15.73 -17.03
N SER A 29 4.99 15.94 -15.72
CA SER A 29 5.04 14.83 -14.80
C SER A 29 3.75 14.01 -14.88
N SER A 30 3.87 12.70 -15.08
CA SER A 30 2.75 11.77 -15.14
C SER A 30 2.68 10.95 -13.86
N THR A 31 1.48 10.80 -13.32
CA THR A 31 1.24 10.07 -12.08
C THR A 31 0.39 8.84 -12.35
N VAL A 32 0.78 7.71 -11.76
CA VAL A 32 0.02 6.46 -11.80
C VAL A 32 -0.09 5.87 -10.41
N SER A 33 -1.16 5.12 -10.17
CA SER A 33 -1.36 4.42 -8.92
C SER A 33 -1.87 3.00 -9.15
N ALA A 34 -1.52 2.12 -8.22
CA ALA A 34 -2.01 0.75 -8.18
C ALA A 34 -2.26 0.33 -6.74
N ALA A 35 -3.36 -0.39 -6.52
CA ALA A 35 -3.63 -1.05 -5.26
C ALA A 35 -3.16 -2.51 -5.32
N PHE A 36 -2.57 -3.01 -4.23
CA PHE A 36 -2.13 -4.38 -4.09
C PHE A 36 -1.99 -4.78 -2.63
N GLU A 37 -1.84 -6.08 -2.40
CA GLU A 37 -1.58 -6.68 -1.11
C GLU A 37 -0.09 -6.63 -0.78
N MET A 38 0.30 -5.83 0.21
CA MET A 38 1.69 -5.71 0.67
C MET A 38 1.97 -6.76 1.74
N PRO A 39 2.91 -7.71 1.53
CA PRO A 39 3.32 -8.63 2.58
C PRO A 39 3.99 -7.89 3.73
N VAL A 40 3.61 -8.24 4.95
CA VAL A 40 4.07 -7.58 6.18
C VAL A 40 4.41 -8.63 7.23
N ASN A 41 5.56 -8.46 7.88
CA ASN A 41 5.89 -9.12 9.13
C ASN A 41 5.89 -8.09 10.25
N ILE A 42 5.01 -8.26 11.23
CA ILE A 42 4.96 -7.42 12.44
C ILE A 42 5.62 -8.16 13.61
N GLN A 43 6.37 -7.42 14.42
CA GLN A 43 6.95 -7.89 15.68
C GLN A 43 6.59 -6.89 16.75
N THR A 44 5.93 -7.35 17.81
CA THR A 44 5.58 -6.49 18.94
C THR A 44 6.09 -7.07 20.25
N SER A 45 6.42 -6.18 21.16
CA SER A 45 6.70 -6.48 22.56
C SER A 45 5.69 -5.76 23.43
N MET A 46 5.14 -6.46 24.41
CA MET A 46 4.20 -5.92 25.37
C MET A 46 4.75 -6.08 26.78
N SER A 47 4.70 -5.01 27.57
CA SER A 47 4.97 -5.07 29.00
C SER A 47 3.73 -4.74 29.82
N THR A 48 3.56 -5.46 30.93
CA THR A 48 2.47 -5.31 31.88
C THR A 48 3.01 -4.94 33.27
N SER A 49 2.24 -4.16 34.00
CA SER A 49 2.46 -3.89 35.43
C SER A 49 1.12 -3.73 36.15
N GLY A 50 1.12 -3.74 37.49
CA GLY A 50 -0.12 -3.53 38.25
C GLY A 50 -1.17 -4.64 38.13
N CYS A 51 -0.75 -5.90 37.93
CA CYS A 51 -1.63 -7.08 37.79
C CYS A 51 -2.34 -7.50 39.11
N SER A 52 -2.89 -6.54 39.85
CA SER A 52 -3.65 -6.71 41.08
C SER A 52 -5.12 -6.35 40.87
N ASN A 53 -5.98 -6.67 41.86
CA ASN A 53 -7.43 -6.49 41.75
C ASN A 53 -7.91 -5.03 41.58
N SER A 54 -7.09 -4.04 41.95
CA SER A 54 -7.38 -2.61 41.78
C SER A 54 -6.06 -1.83 41.76
N PRO A 55 -5.84 -0.88 40.81
CA PRO A 55 -6.75 -0.39 39.77
C PRO A 55 -6.84 -1.26 38.50
N GLY A 56 -6.18 -2.43 38.48
CA GLY A 56 -6.05 -3.29 37.30
C GLY A 56 -4.74 -3.05 36.55
N PRO A 57 -4.41 -3.91 35.57
CA PRO A 57 -3.11 -3.89 34.94
C PRO A 57 -2.97 -2.71 33.98
N THR A 58 -1.73 -2.22 33.91
CA THR A 58 -1.26 -1.18 33.00
C THR A 58 -0.40 -1.81 31.92
N ILE A 59 -0.69 -1.48 30.66
CA ILE A 59 -0.09 -2.17 29.52
C ILE A 59 0.60 -1.18 28.60
N THR A 60 1.79 -1.55 28.17
CA THR A 60 2.58 -0.84 27.18
C THR A 60 2.81 -1.78 25.99
N LEU A 61 2.44 -1.34 24.80
CA LEU A 61 2.72 -2.04 23.55
C LEU A 61 3.64 -1.20 22.67
N GLN A 62 4.62 -1.85 22.07
CA GLN A 62 5.59 -1.26 21.14
C GLN A 62 6.08 -2.34 20.17
N GLY A 63 6.75 -1.95 19.09
CA GLY A 63 7.21 -2.94 18.12
C GLY A 63 7.79 -2.34 16.85
N ALA A 64 7.99 -3.21 15.88
CA ALA A 64 8.44 -2.87 14.55
C ALA A 64 7.63 -3.66 13.52
N LEU A 65 7.42 -3.04 12.37
CA LEU A 65 6.80 -3.66 11.21
C LEU A 65 7.81 -3.67 10.07
N SER A 66 7.93 -4.80 9.38
CA SER A 66 8.81 -4.96 8.23
C SER A 66 8.00 -5.28 6.97
N LEU A 67 8.35 -4.59 5.87
CA LEU A 67 7.64 -4.69 4.59
C LEU A 67 8.33 -5.69 3.65
N GLY A 68 7.55 -6.38 2.82
CA GLY A 68 8.02 -7.31 1.79
C GLY A 68 8.86 -6.67 0.67
N GLY A 69 8.93 -5.34 0.65
CA GLY A 69 9.64 -4.56 -0.35
C GLY A 69 8.79 -4.28 -1.59
N MET A 70 9.13 -3.22 -2.30
CA MET A 70 8.48 -2.81 -3.55
C MET A 70 9.53 -2.25 -4.50
N GLY A 71 9.40 -2.61 -5.76
CA GLY A 71 10.14 -2.02 -6.86
C GLY A 71 9.22 -1.44 -7.93
N VAL A 72 9.86 -0.82 -8.91
CA VAL A 72 9.23 -0.37 -10.15
C VAL A 72 10.06 -0.89 -11.31
N LYS A 73 9.38 -1.42 -12.33
CA LYS A 73 9.95 -1.79 -13.61
C LYS A 73 9.44 -0.81 -14.67
N LEU A 74 10.37 -0.23 -15.42
CA LEU A 74 10.09 0.63 -16.56
C LEU A 74 10.46 -0.09 -17.84
N LEU A 75 9.59 -0.03 -18.83
CA LEU A 75 9.80 -0.60 -20.15
C LEU A 75 9.75 0.53 -21.18
N PHE A 76 10.78 0.62 -22.02
CA PHE A 76 10.89 1.60 -23.09
C PHE A 76 10.73 0.90 -24.43
N GLU A 77 9.73 1.32 -25.22
CA GLU A 77 9.42 0.71 -26.52
C GLU A 77 9.37 1.77 -27.64
N ASN A 78 10.19 1.60 -28.68
CA ASN A 78 10.23 2.54 -29.81
C ASN A 78 9.10 2.36 -30.84
N ASN A 79 8.17 1.41 -30.66
CA ASN A 79 7.05 1.25 -31.58
C ASN A 79 5.86 0.49 -30.97
N VAL A 80 4.66 1.09 -31.02
CA VAL A 80 3.39 0.44 -30.59
C VAL A 80 2.55 -0.04 -31.79
N LYS A 81 2.91 0.33 -33.04
CA LYS A 81 2.27 -0.15 -34.28
C LYS A 81 3.32 -0.55 -35.31
N GLY A 82 3.46 -1.86 -35.54
CA GLY A 82 4.50 -2.51 -36.35
C GLY A 82 4.62 -2.13 -37.83
N THR A 83 4.92 -0.88 -38.15
CA THR A 83 5.30 -0.42 -39.50
C THR A 83 6.82 -0.44 -39.75
N HIS A 84 7.63 -0.80 -38.74
CA HIS A 84 9.05 -1.14 -38.89
C HIS A 84 9.40 -2.36 -38.04
N THR A 85 10.26 -3.24 -38.55
CA THR A 85 10.66 -4.55 -37.98
C THR A 85 11.63 -4.47 -36.80
N TYR A 86 11.98 -3.28 -36.32
CA TYR A 86 12.96 -3.08 -35.24
C TYR A 86 12.28 -2.57 -33.97
N THR A 87 12.05 -3.47 -33.03
CA THR A 87 11.64 -3.15 -31.65
C THR A 87 12.91 -3.15 -30.80
N VAL A 88 13.30 -1.99 -30.25
CA VAL A 88 14.33 -1.95 -29.20
C VAL A 88 13.61 -1.79 -27.88
N GLU A 89 13.70 -2.82 -27.04
CA GLU A 89 13.16 -2.83 -25.69
C GLU A 89 14.30 -2.61 -24.70
N SER A 90 14.13 -1.67 -23.77
CA SER A 90 15.02 -1.55 -22.61
C SER A 90 14.19 -1.61 -21.35
N THR A 91 14.73 -2.28 -20.33
CA THR A 91 14.14 -2.34 -19.00
C THR A 91 15.03 -1.61 -18.01
N ALA A 92 14.45 -0.71 -17.23
CA ALA A 92 15.08 -0.17 -16.02
C ALA A 92 14.28 -0.63 -14.79
N SER A 93 14.95 -0.92 -13.69
CA SER A 93 14.30 -1.32 -12.44
C SER A 93 14.89 -0.57 -11.26
N ALA A 94 14.05 -0.23 -10.29
CA ALA A 94 14.46 0.45 -9.06
C ALA A 94 13.72 -0.15 -7.86
N THR A 95 14.46 -0.46 -6.79
CA THR A 95 13.88 -0.79 -5.49
C THR A 95 13.49 0.51 -4.81
N VAL A 96 12.18 0.72 -4.62
CA VAL A 96 11.63 1.95 -4.03
C VAL A 96 11.38 1.82 -2.53
N ILE A 97 11.04 0.62 -2.08
CA ILE A 97 10.94 0.24 -0.66
C ILE A 97 11.78 -1.03 -0.50
N PRO A 98 12.90 -0.97 0.24
CA PRO A 98 13.71 -2.17 0.45
C PRO A 98 12.93 -3.20 1.27
N GLN A 99 13.16 -4.48 0.96
CA GLN A 99 12.66 -5.56 1.80
C GLN A 99 13.21 -5.41 3.22
N GLY A 100 12.34 -5.58 4.22
CA GLY A 100 12.72 -5.41 5.62
C GLY A 100 12.72 -3.97 6.10
N GLN A 101 12.27 -2.99 5.29
CA GLN A 101 12.11 -1.61 5.76
C GLN A 101 11.25 -1.60 7.03
N SER A 102 11.83 -1.08 8.11
CA SER A 102 11.21 -1.08 9.44
C SER A 102 10.41 0.20 9.68
N ILE A 103 9.15 0.05 10.08
CA ILE A 103 8.34 1.12 10.68
C ILE A 103 8.28 0.87 12.18
N GLN A 104 8.74 1.84 12.96
CA GLN A 104 8.68 1.76 14.42
C GLN A 104 7.27 2.07 14.90
N ILE A 105 6.74 1.19 15.75
CA ILE A 105 5.48 1.37 16.44
C ILE A 105 5.82 2.06 17.77
N PRO A 106 5.46 3.33 17.97
CA PRO A 106 5.77 4.04 19.20
C PRO A 106 5.07 3.38 20.38
N LYS A 107 5.67 3.53 21.56
CA LYS A 107 5.06 3.12 22.83
C LYS A 107 3.67 3.74 22.96
N GLN A 108 2.68 2.88 23.14
CA GLN A 108 1.27 3.27 23.26
C GLN A 108 0.96 3.67 24.71
N PRO A 109 0.01 4.60 24.93
CA PRO A 109 -0.36 5.05 26.27
C PRO A 109 -0.84 3.89 27.12
N VAL A 110 -0.73 4.05 28.44
CA VAL A 110 -1.12 3.01 29.39
C VAL A 110 -2.62 2.77 29.29
N LEU A 111 -2.99 1.55 28.90
CA LEU A 111 -4.37 1.10 28.87
C LEU A 111 -4.69 0.40 30.19
N GLY A 112 -5.79 0.79 30.84
CA GLY A 112 -6.31 0.10 32.03
C GLY A 112 -7.02 -1.21 31.64
N GLY A 113 -6.78 -2.28 32.40
CA GLY A 113 -7.40 -3.60 32.18
C GLY A 113 -8.40 -4.01 33.27
N VAL A 114 -8.96 -5.21 33.12
CA VAL A 114 -9.76 -5.87 34.16
C VAL A 114 -8.90 -6.17 35.40
N GLY A 115 -9.45 -5.95 36.60
CA GLY A 115 -8.73 -6.20 37.85
C GLY A 115 -8.22 -7.65 37.96
N GLY A 116 -7.03 -7.82 38.53
CA GLY A 116 -6.44 -9.11 38.85
C GLY A 116 -5.35 -9.54 37.87
N ASN A 117 -5.29 -10.86 37.59
CA ASN A 117 -4.28 -11.49 36.74
C ASN A 117 -4.92 -12.16 35.52
N PRO A 118 -5.41 -11.36 34.55
CA PRO A 118 -6.13 -11.86 33.39
C PRO A 118 -5.21 -12.61 32.43
N TYR A 119 -5.83 -13.44 31.61
CA TYR A 119 -5.27 -13.95 30.37
C TYR A 119 -5.33 -12.88 29.29
N ILE A 120 -4.28 -12.79 28.49
CA ILE A 120 -4.08 -11.75 27.49
C ILE A 120 -3.94 -12.40 26.12
N TRP A 121 -4.70 -11.89 25.16
CA TRP A 121 -4.55 -12.19 23.74
C TRP A 121 -4.32 -10.91 22.96
N ILE A 122 -3.69 -11.05 21.81
CA ILE A 122 -3.53 -9.99 20.82
C ILE A 122 -4.02 -10.47 19.46
N GLN A 123 -4.75 -9.60 18.77
CA GLN A 123 -5.17 -9.81 17.41
C GLN A 123 -4.85 -8.58 16.57
N PHE A 124 -4.23 -8.76 15.42
CA PHE A 124 -3.99 -7.68 14.48
C PHE A 124 -5.21 -7.50 13.57
N MET A 125 -5.61 -6.24 13.38
CA MET A 125 -6.76 -5.84 12.60
C MET A 125 -6.34 -4.77 11.59
N ASP A 126 -7.05 -4.66 10.47
CA ASP A 126 -6.89 -3.56 9.54
C ASP A 126 -7.59 -2.27 10.04
N GLY A 127 -7.50 -1.20 9.26
CA GLY A 127 -8.20 0.07 9.55
C GLY A 127 -9.73 -0.02 9.59
N HIS A 128 -10.32 -1.08 9.03
CA HIS A 128 -11.77 -1.31 8.92
C HIS A 128 -12.29 -2.37 9.90
N ASP A 129 -11.49 -2.76 10.90
CA ASP A 129 -11.84 -3.79 11.90
C ASP A 129 -11.99 -5.22 11.33
N ASN A 130 -11.36 -5.50 10.19
CA ASN A 130 -11.19 -6.87 9.70
C ASN A 130 -9.94 -7.51 10.33
N PRO A 131 -10.02 -8.78 10.77
CA PRO A 131 -8.87 -9.46 11.34
C PRO A 131 -7.81 -9.76 10.29
N LEU A 132 -6.60 -9.29 10.52
CA LEU A 132 -5.40 -9.63 9.74
C LEU A 132 -4.69 -10.88 10.29
N SER A 133 -4.91 -11.19 11.57
CA SER A 133 -4.37 -12.38 12.22
C SER A 133 -5.45 -13.13 13.01
N SER A 134 -5.14 -14.38 13.37
CA SER A 134 -5.81 -15.06 14.47
C SER A 134 -5.55 -14.34 15.81
N MET A 135 -6.33 -14.68 16.83
CA MET A 135 -6.03 -14.30 18.21
C MET A 135 -4.83 -15.10 18.71
N ASN A 136 -3.76 -14.40 19.08
CA ASN A 136 -2.55 -14.98 19.63
C ASN A 136 -2.58 -14.88 21.16
N PHE A 137 -2.48 -16.01 21.84
CA PHE A 137 -2.40 -16.05 23.29
C PHE A 137 -1.01 -15.62 23.75
N LEU A 138 -0.93 -14.58 24.58
CA LEU A 138 0.33 -14.06 25.11
C LEU A 138 0.69 -14.66 26.47
N GLY A 139 -0.31 -14.89 27.32
CA GLY A 139 -0.10 -15.40 28.66
C GLY A 139 -0.98 -14.73 29.71
N ARG A 140 -0.49 -14.74 30.94
CA ARG A 140 -1.10 -14.12 32.11
C ARG A 140 -0.37 -12.86 32.49
N CYS A 141 -1.11 -11.84 32.88
CA CYS A 141 -0.57 -10.52 33.22
C CYS A 141 0.71 -10.55 34.08
N VAL A 142 0.78 -11.35 35.15
CA VAL A 142 1.95 -11.40 36.06
C VAL A 142 3.26 -11.87 35.42
N GLN A 143 3.22 -12.39 34.19
CA GLN A 143 4.41 -12.81 33.45
C GLN A 143 5.19 -11.63 32.86
N GLY A 144 4.59 -10.43 32.82
CA GLY A 144 5.30 -9.17 32.60
C GLY A 144 5.58 -8.86 31.14
N LEU A 145 6.50 -9.59 30.50
CA LEU A 145 6.99 -9.29 29.15
C LEU A 145 6.56 -10.37 28.15
N PHE A 146 5.94 -9.94 27.06
CA PHE A 146 5.49 -10.80 25.97
C PHE A 146 6.04 -10.32 24.65
N THR A 147 6.37 -11.24 23.76
CA THR A 147 6.68 -10.96 22.37
C THR A 147 5.73 -11.74 21.48
N THR A 148 5.33 -11.13 20.38
CA THR A 148 4.54 -11.81 19.34
C THR A 148 4.97 -11.32 17.98
N SER A 149 4.83 -12.21 16.99
CA SER A 149 5.01 -11.89 15.59
C SER A 149 3.85 -12.44 14.77
N ALA A 150 3.52 -11.77 13.68
CA ALA A 150 2.55 -12.27 12.72
C ALA A 150 2.95 -11.86 11.30
N ASP A 151 2.63 -12.72 10.35
CA ASP A 151 2.73 -12.46 8.92
C ASP A 151 1.32 -12.32 8.34
N PHE A 152 1.08 -11.27 7.58
CA PHE A 152 -0.18 -11.03 6.88
C PHE A 152 0.04 -10.11 5.67
N THR A 153 -0.99 -9.92 4.85
CA THR A 153 -0.98 -8.92 3.79
C THR A 153 -1.78 -7.69 4.19
N LEU A 154 -1.30 -6.52 3.76
CA LEU A 154 -1.98 -5.24 3.97
C LEU A 154 -2.41 -4.64 2.63
N PRO A 155 -3.70 -4.33 2.46
CA PRO A 155 -4.16 -3.50 1.36
C PRO A 155 -3.37 -2.19 1.34
N SER A 156 -2.71 -1.93 0.22
CA SER A 156 -1.79 -0.80 0.07
C SER A 156 -1.95 -0.18 -1.31
N THR A 157 -1.74 1.12 -1.41
CA THR A 157 -1.77 1.84 -2.69
C THR A 157 -0.41 2.49 -2.94
N ALA A 158 0.27 2.08 -4.00
CA ALA A 158 1.44 2.82 -4.50
C ALA A 158 0.99 3.92 -5.44
N MET A 159 1.67 5.06 -5.35
CA MET A 159 1.59 6.14 -6.31
C MET A 159 2.99 6.46 -6.78
N ALA A 160 3.19 6.43 -8.09
CA ALA A 160 4.44 6.78 -8.75
C ALA A 160 4.24 8.01 -9.63
N GLN A 161 5.21 8.92 -9.56
CA GLN A 161 5.31 10.12 -10.36
C GLN A 161 6.56 10.00 -11.23
N VAL A 162 6.37 10.00 -12.55
CA VAL A 162 7.43 9.95 -13.55
C VAL A 162 7.56 11.33 -14.19
N SER A 163 8.80 11.77 -14.41
CA SER A 163 9.10 12.98 -15.17
C SER A 163 10.27 12.74 -16.11
N ALA A 164 10.21 13.35 -17.30
CA ALA A 164 11.34 13.37 -18.21
C ALA A 164 12.46 14.25 -17.62
N ALA A 165 13.68 13.71 -17.59
CA ALA A 165 14.88 14.45 -17.24
C ALA A 165 15.61 14.92 -18.49
N ASP A 166 15.82 14.03 -19.46
CA ASP A 166 16.35 14.36 -20.78
C ASP A 166 15.81 13.38 -21.83
N CYS A 167 15.39 13.88 -22.98
CA CYS A 167 14.90 13.06 -24.08
C CYS A 167 15.69 13.43 -25.33
N SER A 168 16.55 12.53 -25.79
CA SER A 168 17.37 12.74 -26.98
C SER A 168 17.21 11.59 -27.96
N ASN A 169 17.62 11.84 -29.21
CA ASN A 169 17.74 10.77 -30.21
C ASN A 169 18.72 9.66 -29.81
N THR A 170 19.61 9.90 -28.85
CA THR A 170 20.63 8.93 -28.38
C THR A 170 20.26 8.22 -27.08
N GLY A 171 19.24 8.69 -26.37
CA GLY A 171 18.83 8.10 -25.10
C GLY A 171 17.68 8.86 -24.44
N SER A 172 16.86 8.12 -23.70
CA SER A 172 15.76 8.66 -22.91
C SER A 172 16.10 8.52 -21.42
N HIS A 173 15.98 9.60 -20.67
CA HIS A 173 16.34 9.69 -19.26
C HIS A 173 15.13 10.20 -18.49
N ILE A 174 14.62 9.37 -17.58
CA ILE A 174 13.48 9.74 -16.74
C ILE A 174 13.82 9.65 -15.27
N THR A 175 13.08 10.38 -14.46
CA THR A 175 13.17 10.30 -13.01
C THR A 175 11.85 9.86 -12.41
N LEU A 176 11.93 9.11 -11.31
CA LEU A 176 10.80 8.48 -10.66
C LEU A 176 10.82 8.85 -9.17
N SER A 177 9.69 9.30 -8.64
CA SER A 177 9.46 9.46 -7.21
C SER A 177 8.06 8.97 -6.86
N GLY A 178 7.74 8.86 -5.57
CA GLY A 178 6.40 8.46 -5.20
C GLY A 178 6.25 8.10 -3.74
N GLN A 179 5.15 7.43 -3.45
CA GLN A 179 4.78 7.03 -2.11
C GLN A 179 3.97 5.74 -2.10
N LEU A 180 4.09 4.99 -1.02
CA LEU A 180 3.17 3.92 -0.66
C LEU A 180 2.26 4.40 0.47
N SER A 181 0.96 4.20 0.32
CA SER A 181 -0.04 4.42 1.38
C SER A 181 -0.53 3.07 1.92
N LEU A 182 -0.54 2.90 3.24
CA LEU A 182 -0.99 1.68 3.92
C LEU A 182 -2.42 1.86 4.47
N SER A 183 -3.23 0.79 4.46
CA SER A 183 -4.60 0.79 5.02
C SER A 183 -4.67 0.99 6.54
N GLY A 184 -3.53 1.01 7.23
CA GLY A 184 -3.44 1.09 8.68
C GLY A 184 -3.56 -0.27 9.37
N ILE A 185 -3.08 -0.33 10.62
CA ILE A 185 -3.08 -1.51 11.47
C ILE A 185 -3.51 -1.11 12.88
N LYS A 186 -4.41 -1.90 13.43
CA LYS A 186 -4.78 -1.90 14.86
C LYS A 186 -4.34 -3.21 15.51
N ALA A 187 -4.05 -3.15 16.81
CA ALA A 187 -3.99 -4.32 17.66
C ALA A 187 -5.13 -4.29 18.66
N ASN A 188 -5.94 -5.34 18.67
CA ASN A 188 -6.91 -5.60 19.71
C ASN A 188 -6.25 -6.41 20.81
N LEU A 189 -6.21 -5.86 22.01
CA LEU A 189 -5.80 -6.56 23.22
C LEU A 189 -7.06 -7.06 23.92
N ILE A 190 -7.16 -8.38 24.08
CA ILE A 190 -8.30 -9.01 24.72
C ILE A 190 -7.85 -9.51 26.08
N PHE A 191 -8.59 -9.14 27.13
CA PHE A 191 -8.37 -9.60 28.49
C PHE A 191 -9.53 -10.46 28.92
N ALA A 192 -9.25 -11.66 29.43
CA ALA A 192 -10.29 -12.52 29.99
C ALA A 192 -9.82 -13.19 31.27
N ASN A 193 -10.79 -13.48 32.15
CA ASN A 193 -10.53 -14.19 33.41
C ASN A 193 -10.53 -15.72 33.24
N SER A 194 -10.81 -16.22 32.03
CA SER A 194 -10.77 -17.64 31.69
C SER A 194 -10.18 -17.85 30.31
N VAL A 195 -9.42 -18.93 30.14
CA VAL A 195 -8.78 -19.31 28.87
C VAL A 195 -9.80 -19.71 27.80
N ASN A 196 -10.94 -20.28 28.22
CA ASN A 196 -11.89 -20.90 27.30
C ASN A 196 -12.96 -19.94 26.76
N LEU A 197 -12.99 -18.66 27.16
CA LEU A 197 -13.99 -17.65 26.74
C LEU A 197 -15.49 -18.07 26.85
N VAL A 198 -15.82 -19.24 27.41
CA VAL A 198 -17.18 -19.85 27.41
C VAL A 198 -17.90 -19.95 28.77
N HIS A 199 -17.41 -19.35 29.86
CA HIS A 199 -18.08 -19.42 31.18
C HIS A 199 -18.68 -18.10 31.68
N GLU A 200 -19.86 -18.20 32.31
CA GLU A 200 -20.91 -17.20 32.62
C GLU A 200 -20.53 -15.86 33.30
N ASN A 201 -19.26 -15.60 33.62
CA ASN A 201 -18.78 -14.26 33.99
C ASN A 201 -17.76 -13.78 32.95
N THR A 202 -18.23 -13.68 31.72
CA THR A 202 -17.52 -13.39 30.46
C THR A 202 -17.38 -11.89 30.19
N GLN A 203 -16.95 -11.10 31.18
CA GLN A 203 -16.51 -9.74 30.86
C GLN A 203 -15.09 -9.80 30.30
N SER A 204 -14.97 -10.15 29.02
CA SER A 204 -13.75 -9.84 28.28
C SER A 204 -13.76 -8.36 27.95
N THR A 205 -12.69 -7.65 28.31
CA THR A 205 -12.51 -6.27 27.81
C THR A 205 -11.57 -6.31 26.62
N THR A 206 -11.93 -5.57 25.57
CA THR A 206 -11.08 -5.40 24.40
C THR A 206 -10.62 -3.95 24.36
N VAL A 207 -9.32 -3.77 24.23
CA VAL A 207 -8.72 -2.45 24.04
C VAL A 207 -8.02 -2.43 22.69
N SER A 208 -8.45 -1.50 21.84
CA SER A 208 -7.88 -1.32 20.50
C SER A 208 -6.81 -0.24 20.50
N VAL A 209 -5.69 -0.57 19.87
CA VAL A 209 -4.50 0.29 19.80
C VAL A 209 -4.15 0.52 18.34
N VAL A 210 -4.06 1.77 17.91
CA VAL A 210 -3.63 2.10 16.55
C VAL A 210 -2.11 1.98 16.47
N LEU A 211 -1.61 0.99 15.72
CA LEU A 211 -0.17 0.78 15.53
C LEU A 211 0.35 1.57 14.33
N ILE A 212 -0.41 1.55 13.24
CA ILE A 212 -0.17 2.36 12.04
C ILE A 212 -1.51 3.02 11.66
N PRO A 213 -1.59 4.36 11.58
CA PRO A 213 -2.83 5.00 11.16
C PRO A 213 -3.14 4.69 9.70
N ALA A 214 -4.42 4.64 9.36
CA ALA A 214 -4.85 4.50 7.98
C ALA A 214 -4.37 5.70 7.15
N GLY A 215 -3.86 5.44 5.95
CA GLY A 215 -3.28 6.47 5.10
C GLY A 215 -1.86 6.89 5.48
N GLN A 216 -1.21 6.20 6.43
CA GLN A 216 0.21 6.38 6.67
C GLN A 216 0.98 6.18 5.37
N THR A 217 1.76 7.18 4.98
CA THR A 217 2.56 7.13 3.76
C THR A 217 4.03 6.86 4.05
N ILE A 218 4.66 6.19 3.10
CA ILE A 218 6.11 6.00 3.01
C ILE A 218 6.53 6.59 1.68
N SER A 219 7.24 7.72 1.71
CA SER A 219 7.82 8.30 0.50
C SER A 219 9.06 7.51 0.12
N PHE A 220 9.25 7.34 -1.19
CA PHE A 220 10.53 6.92 -1.73
C PHE A 220 11.13 8.07 -2.53
N ALA A 221 12.41 8.31 -2.26
CA ALA A 221 13.14 9.42 -2.86
C ALA A 221 13.21 9.30 -4.38
N LYS A 222 13.41 10.45 -5.03
CA LYS A 222 13.68 10.53 -6.46
C LYS A 222 14.80 9.57 -6.83
N GLN A 223 14.50 8.60 -7.70
CA GLN A 223 15.48 7.66 -8.21
C GLN A 223 16.46 8.37 -9.17
N PRO A 224 17.69 7.85 -9.30
CA PRO A 224 18.61 8.29 -10.34
C PRO A 224 17.97 8.28 -11.72
N SER A 225 18.55 9.01 -12.67
CA SER A 225 18.09 8.99 -14.05
C SER A 225 18.06 7.55 -14.58
N LEU A 226 16.87 7.05 -14.88
CA LEU A 226 16.65 5.74 -15.45
C LEU A 226 16.65 5.89 -16.97
N GLY A 227 17.66 5.26 -17.58
CA GLY A 227 17.93 5.35 -19.01
C GLY A 227 17.16 4.32 -19.84
N GLY A 228 16.82 4.70 -21.07
CA GLY A 228 16.19 3.87 -22.07
C GLY A 228 16.73 4.16 -23.47
N VAL A 229 16.12 3.52 -24.46
CA VAL A 229 16.49 3.63 -25.88
C VAL A 229 16.30 5.06 -26.41
N GLY A 230 17.12 5.47 -27.38
CA GLY A 230 16.93 6.72 -28.12
C GLY A 230 15.79 6.60 -29.14
N GLY A 231 15.26 7.71 -29.66
CA GLY A 231 14.26 7.67 -30.75
C GLY A 231 12.79 7.78 -30.31
N ASN A 232 12.53 8.46 -29.20
CA ASN A 232 11.19 8.78 -28.70
C ASN A 232 10.35 7.56 -28.27
N PRO A 233 10.81 6.78 -27.29
CA PRO A 233 10.12 5.59 -26.82
C PRO A 233 8.83 5.91 -26.08
N TRP A 234 7.89 4.99 -26.17
CA TRP A 234 6.80 4.81 -25.21
C TRP A 234 7.37 4.28 -23.91
N ILE A 235 6.92 4.86 -22.81
CA ILE A 235 7.36 4.48 -21.47
C ILE A 235 6.18 3.79 -20.79
N PHE A 236 6.40 2.56 -20.34
CA PHE A 236 5.47 1.82 -19.52
C PHE A 236 6.02 1.61 -18.12
N LEU A 237 5.16 1.68 -17.12
CA LEU A 237 5.49 1.45 -15.72
C LEU A 237 4.72 0.25 -15.18
N GLN A 238 5.42 -0.61 -14.44
CA GLN A 238 4.84 -1.68 -13.64
C GLN A 238 5.39 -1.60 -12.21
N PHE A 239 4.52 -1.78 -11.21
CA PHE A 239 4.96 -2.01 -9.84
C PHE A 239 5.37 -3.47 -9.68
N THR A 240 6.43 -3.71 -8.90
CA THR A 240 6.93 -5.05 -8.61
C THR A 240 7.08 -5.28 -7.11
N ASP A 241 7.10 -6.54 -6.69
CA ASP A 241 7.45 -6.92 -5.32
C ASP A 241 8.98 -6.79 -5.09
N GLY A 242 9.43 -7.05 -3.86
CA GLY A 242 10.86 -7.07 -3.50
C GLY A 242 11.70 -8.11 -4.23
N LYS A 243 11.08 -9.06 -4.94
CA LYS A 243 11.75 -10.08 -5.78
C LYS A 243 11.72 -9.72 -7.27
N GLY A 244 11.06 -8.62 -7.65
CA GLY A 244 10.90 -8.17 -9.03
C GLY A 244 9.71 -8.79 -9.78
N ASN A 245 8.82 -9.52 -9.10
CA ASN A 245 7.59 -10.02 -9.72
C ASN A 245 6.60 -8.87 -9.89
N THR A 246 5.93 -8.81 -11.04
CA THR A 246 4.96 -7.77 -11.35
C THR A 246 3.72 -7.87 -10.45
N MET A 247 3.36 -6.77 -9.79
CA MET A 247 2.20 -6.63 -8.90
C MET A 247 1.05 -5.83 -9.54
N SER A 248 1.28 -5.17 -10.68
CA SER A 248 0.30 -4.33 -11.36
C SER A 248 0.19 -4.62 -12.85
N GLY A 249 -0.85 -4.09 -13.51
CA GLY A 249 -0.83 -3.95 -14.96
C GLY A 249 0.28 -3.01 -15.45
N SER A 250 0.42 -2.93 -16.77
CA SER A 250 1.34 -1.99 -17.43
C SER A 250 0.65 -0.64 -17.65
N PHE A 251 1.21 0.42 -17.07
CA PHE A 251 0.68 1.79 -17.23
C PHE A 251 1.48 2.55 -18.27
N LEU A 252 0.81 3.07 -19.31
CA LEU A 252 1.45 3.94 -20.28
C LEU A 252 1.68 5.34 -19.68
N MET A 253 2.94 5.71 -19.52
CA MET A 253 3.39 6.99 -18.95
C MET A 253 3.52 8.10 -20.01
N GLY A 254 3.33 7.77 -21.29
CA GLY A 254 3.53 8.68 -22.41
C GLY A 254 4.83 8.41 -23.15
N ARG A 255 5.36 9.45 -23.82
CA ARG A 255 6.56 9.36 -24.67
C ARG A 255 7.66 10.34 -24.26
N CYS A 256 8.91 9.91 -24.30
CA CYS A 256 10.08 10.77 -24.10
C CYS A 256 10.48 11.47 -25.41
N VAL A 257 9.89 12.63 -25.70
CA VAL A 257 10.12 13.35 -26.97
C VAL A 257 11.21 14.40 -26.82
N GLN A 258 12.19 14.41 -27.73
CA GLN A 258 13.11 15.55 -27.89
C GLN A 258 12.33 16.76 -28.42
N LEU A 259 12.27 17.87 -27.66
CA LEU A 259 11.82 19.13 -28.25
C LEU A 259 12.92 19.68 -29.16
N SER A 260 12.51 20.21 -30.31
CA SER A 260 13.38 20.78 -31.33
C SER A 260 14.49 21.67 -30.76
N ARG A 261 15.68 21.61 -31.39
CA ARG A 261 16.81 22.51 -31.11
C ARG A 261 16.42 23.98 -31.18
#